data_AF-A0A0G0ERC8-F1
#
_entry.id   AF-A0A0G0ERC8-F1
#
_cell.length_a   1.000
_cell.length_b   1.000
_cell.length_c   1.000
_cell.angle_alpha   90.00
_cell.angle_beta   90.00
_cell.angle_gamma   90.00
#
_symmetry.space_group_name_H-M   'P 1'
#
loop_
_entity.id
_entity.type
_entity.pdbx_description
1 polymer ?
#
loop_
_entity_poly.entity_id
_entity_poly.type
_entity_poly.pdbx_seq_one_letter_code
_entity_poly.pdbx_strand_id
1 'polypeptide(L)'
;MAVELELPPSLYEDLLDKKYKKFAMPSKDPESSLYINCMSLSQIIFIRRFGNIFPPEFFHSQNLLANIHEFENVDLYNVQLGDIALLGPIGVTDFASLHQATFAALPMDNEPGLIHARGREPKIGVFTETLSEIQSHPFYQKIYAIKRASSIISSL
;
A
#
# COMPACT_ATOMS: atom_id res chain seq x y z
N MET A 1 2.42 -8.86 -18.03
CA MET A 1 2.38 -10.16 -17.32
C MET A 1 2.95 -9.81 -15.97
N ALA A 2 2.12 -9.78 -14.93
CA ALA A 2 2.59 -9.44 -13.59
C ALA A 2 3.73 -10.39 -13.24
N VAL A 3 4.95 -9.86 -13.15
CA VAL A 3 6.08 -10.63 -12.64
C VAL A 3 5.80 -10.74 -11.15
N GLU A 4 5.56 -11.96 -10.69
CA GLU A 4 5.56 -12.28 -9.26
C GLU A 4 7.00 -12.12 -8.77
N LEU A 5 7.40 -10.87 -8.56
CA LEU A 5 8.52 -10.54 -7.69
C LEU A 5 7.99 -10.76 -6.28
N GLU A 6 7.94 -12.04 -5.85
CA GLU A 6 7.99 -12.34 -4.43
C GLU A 6 9.18 -11.52 -3.88
N LEU A 7 8.91 -10.67 -2.90
CA LEU A 7 9.98 -9.92 -2.25
C LEU A 7 11.13 -10.87 -1.92
N PRO A 8 12.40 -10.42 -2.03
CA PRO A 8 13.50 -11.18 -1.47
C PRO A 8 13.13 -11.54 -0.02
N PRO A 9 13.31 -12.80 0.42
CA PRO A 9 12.94 -13.21 1.78
C PRO A 9 13.48 -12.28 2.86
N SER A 10 14.65 -11.66 2.64
CA SER A 10 15.22 -10.63 3.53
C SER A 10 14.35 -9.38 3.69
N LEU A 11 13.66 -8.91 2.64
CA LEU A 11 12.74 -7.77 2.75
C LEU A 11 11.46 -8.18 3.49
N TYR A 12 10.98 -9.41 3.31
CA TYR A 12 9.84 -9.94 4.05
C TYR A 12 10.17 -10.14 5.54
N GLU A 13 11.33 -10.72 5.85
CA GLU A 13 11.85 -10.86 7.20
C GLU A 13 12.13 -9.50 7.87
N ASP A 14 12.63 -8.52 7.12
CA ASP A 14 12.80 -7.13 7.58
C ASP A 14 11.47 -6.42 7.85
N LEU A 15 10.40 -6.75 7.10
CA LEU A 15 9.04 -6.27 7.37
C LEU A 15 8.42 -6.96 8.59
N LEU A 16 8.89 -8.17 8.93
CA LEU A 16 8.51 -8.93 10.13
C LEU A 16 9.49 -8.74 11.31
N ASP A 17 10.51 -7.88 11.16
CA ASP A 17 11.40 -7.44 12.24
C ASP A 17 10.57 -7.01 13.46
N LYS A 18 11.09 -7.24 14.68
CA LYS A 18 10.46 -6.89 15.96
C LYS A 18 9.93 -5.45 15.96
N LYS A 19 10.59 -4.53 15.25
CA LYS A 19 10.17 -3.13 15.10
C LYS A 19 8.81 -2.97 14.39
N TYR A 20 8.52 -3.79 13.38
CA TYR A 20 7.32 -3.69 12.55
C TYR A 20 6.30 -4.81 12.81
N LYS A 21 6.66 -5.84 13.58
CA LYS A 21 5.77 -6.92 14.02
C LYS A 21 4.48 -6.44 14.67
N LYS A 22 4.47 -5.25 15.29
CA LYS A 22 3.27 -4.62 15.86
C LYS A 22 2.21 -4.20 14.82
N PHE A 23 2.58 -4.12 13.55
CA PHE A 23 1.68 -3.85 12.43
C PHE A 23 1.24 -5.11 11.69
N ALA A 24 1.80 -6.28 12.06
CA ALA A 24 1.39 -7.55 11.47
C ALA A 24 0.02 -7.98 12.00
N MET A 25 -0.75 -8.61 11.13
CA MET A 25 -2.08 -9.12 11.37
C MET A 25 -2.04 -10.63 11.64
N PRO A 26 -2.94 -11.18 12.46
CA PRO A 26 -3.06 -12.63 12.65
C PRO A 26 -3.37 -13.33 11.33
N SER A 27 -2.58 -14.35 10.99
CA SER A 27 -2.76 -15.12 9.77
C SER A 27 -3.58 -16.39 10.01
N LYS A 28 -4.25 -16.87 8.97
CA LYS A 28 -4.89 -18.20 8.92
C LYS A 28 -4.01 -19.24 8.22
N ASP A 29 -2.86 -18.83 7.70
CA ASP A 29 -1.88 -19.69 7.07
C ASP A 29 -1.26 -20.65 8.11
N PRO A 30 -1.29 -21.97 7.89
CA PRO A 30 -0.64 -22.93 8.80
C PRO A 30 0.88 -22.75 8.89
N GLU A 31 1.54 -22.14 7.90
CA GLU A 31 3.00 -21.96 7.87
C GLU A 31 3.46 -20.65 8.51
N SER A 32 2.59 -19.66 8.65
CA SER A 32 2.89 -18.39 9.31
C SER A 32 1.74 -17.91 10.19
N SER A 33 2.03 -17.61 11.46
CA SER A 33 1.04 -17.05 12.40
C SER A 33 0.71 -15.57 12.18
N LEU A 34 1.51 -14.86 11.36
CA LEU A 34 1.41 -13.42 11.14
C LEU A 34 1.57 -13.06 9.67
N TYR A 35 0.97 -11.94 9.28
CA TYR A 35 1.04 -11.44 7.91
C TYR A 35 0.95 -9.92 7.83
N ILE A 36 1.44 -9.32 6.75
CA ILE A 36 1.29 -7.89 6.48
C ILE A 36 0.18 -7.70 5.44
N ASN A 37 -0.90 -6.98 5.78
CA ASN A 37 -1.94 -6.62 4.82
C ASN A 37 -1.59 -5.33 4.06
N CYS A 38 -2.38 -4.96 3.05
CA CYS A 38 -2.12 -3.76 2.23
C CYS A 38 -1.97 -2.48 3.05
N MET A 39 -2.82 -2.28 4.06
CA MET A 39 -2.77 -1.13 4.96
C MET A 39 -1.49 -1.11 5.79
N SER A 40 -1.18 -2.22 6.47
CA SER A 40 0.02 -2.38 7.29
C SER A 40 1.29 -2.17 6.46
N LEU A 41 1.30 -2.64 5.21
CA LEU A 41 2.42 -2.43 4.31
C LEU A 41 2.60 -0.95 3.97
N SER A 42 1.53 -0.26 3.56
CA SER A 42 1.59 1.18 3.28
C SER A 42 2.05 1.96 4.50
N GLN A 43 1.59 1.60 5.70
CA GLN A 43 2.07 2.20 6.95
C GLN A 43 3.55 1.94 7.20
N ILE A 44 4.05 0.72 7.00
CA ILE A 44 5.47 0.39 7.19
C ILE A 44 6.35 1.16 6.21
N ILE A 45 5.97 1.22 4.93
CA ILE A 45 6.68 2.01 3.90
C ILE A 45 6.72 3.47 4.31
N PHE A 46 5.59 4.01 4.77
CA PHE A 46 5.48 5.39 5.22
C PHE A 46 6.43 5.68 6.39
N ILE A 47 6.42 4.84 7.44
CA ILE A 47 7.32 4.98 8.59
C ILE A 47 8.78 4.90 8.16
N ARG A 48 9.14 3.98 7.27
CA ARG A 48 10.52 3.84 6.80
C ARG A 48 10.99 5.04 5.98
N ARG A 49 10.11 5.60 5.15
CA ARG A 49 10.46 6.68 4.23
C ARG A 49 10.49 8.04 4.93
N PHE A 50 9.58 8.28 5.87
CA PHE A 50 9.37 9.62 6.43
C PHE A 50 9.69 9.72 7.91
N GLY A 51 10.01 8.61 8.60
CA GLY A 51 10.30 8.59 10.04
C GLY A 51 9.10 8.90 10.94
N ASN A 52 7.99 9.37 10.37
CA ASN A 52 6.78 9.75 11.08
C ASN A 52 5.92 8.53 11.39
N ILE A 53 5.44 8.48 12.63
CA ILE A 53 4.54 7.44 13.11
C ILE A 53 3.16 8.08 13.21
N PHE A 54 2.39 8.01 12.11
CA PHE A 54 0.95 8.25 12.21
C PHE A 54 0.29 7.09 12.95
N PRO A 55 -0.79 7.35 13.70
CA PRO A 55 -1.60 6.29 14.28
C PRO A 55 -2.07 5.30 13.21
N PRO A 56 -2.07 3.97 13.46
CA PRO A 56 -2.48 2.96 12.47
C PRO A 56 -3.85 3.21 11.86
N GLU A 57 -4.77 3.78 12.63
CA GLU A 57 -6.12 4.07 12.18
C GLU A 57 -6.17 5.09 11.04
N PHE A 58 -5.15 5.95 10.88
CA PHE A 58 -5.10 6.90 9.77
C PHE A 58 -4.98 6.19 8.43
N PHE A 59 -4.37 5.01 8.40
CA PHE A 59 -4.19 4.23 7.19
C PHE A 59 -5.44 3.43 6.82
N HIS A 60 -6.51 3.41 7.63
CA HIS A 60 -7.78 2.88 7.13
C HIS A 60 -8.23 3.70 5.91
N SER A 61 -8.64 3.04 4.84
CA SER A 61 -8.97 3.70 3.55
C SER A 61 -10.01 4.80 3.69
N GLN A 62 -11.05 4.59 4.51
CA GLN A 62 -12.06 5.61 4.79
C GLN A 62 -11.47 6.85 5.49
N ASN A 63 -10.48 6.64 6.36
CA ASN A 63 -9.82 7.72 7.10
C ASN A 63 -8.82 8.44 6.21
N LEU A 64 -8.07 7.72 5.37
CA LEU A 64 -7.26 8.34 4.32
C LEU A 64 -8.14 9.26 3.47
N LEU A 65 -9.27 8.77 2.94
CA LEU A 65 -10.20 9.58 2.15
C LEU A 65 -10.68 10.84 2.88
N ALA A 66 -11.12 10.69 4.13
CA ALA A 66 -11.70 11.78 4.91
C ALA A 66 -10.66 12.79 5.44
N ASN A 67 -9.41 12.36 5.69
CA ASN A 67 -8.41 13.16 6.38
C ASN A 67 -7.58 14.01 5.40
N ILE A 68 -8.21 15.06 4.87
CA ILE A 68 -7.58 15.99 3.92
C ILE A 68 -6.51 16.90 4.53
N HIS A 69 -6.49 17.04 5.86
CA HIS A 69 -5.51 17.89 6.55
C HIS A 69 -4.14 17.23 6.60
N GLU A 70 -4.11 15.93 6.89
CA GLU A 70 -2.88 15.15 6.98
C GLU A 70 -2.51 14.49 5.64
N PHE A 71 -3.49 14.28 4.75
CA PHE A 71 -3.29 13.67 3.43
C PHE A 71 -3.99 14.43 2.31
N GLU A 72 -3.21 15.12 1.48
CA GLU A 72 -3.68 15.80 0.27
C GLU A 72 -4.08 14.80 -0.82
N ASN A 73 -5.04 15.21 -1.66
CA ASN A 73 -5.39 14.46 -2.86
C ASN A 73 -4.38 14.79 -3.97
N VAL A 74 -3.92 13.75 -4.67
CA VAL A 74 -2.95 13.87 -5.76
C VAL A 74 -3.59 13.37 -7.06
N ASP A 75 -3.36 14.09 -8.15
CA ASP A 75 -3.74 13.64 -9.48
C ASP A 75 -2.75 12.59 -10.00
N LEU A 76 -3.24 11.65 -10.81
CA LEU A 76 -2.42 10.56 -11.36
C LEU A 76 -1.16 11.06 -12.12
N TYR A 77 -1.23 12.23 -12.74
CA TYR A 77 -0.09 12.82 -13.47
C TYR A 77 0.97 13.46 -12.56
N ASN A 78 0.65 13.64 -11.28
CA ASN A 78 1.49 14.31 -10.29
C ASN A 78 1.96 13.36 -9.18
N VAL A 79 1.85 12.06 -9.40
CA VAL A 79 2.24 11.03 -8.43
C VAL A 79 3.73 11.08 -8.13
N GLN A 80 4.06 10.84 -6.86
CA GLN A 80 5.42 10.74 -6.36
C GLN A 80 5.60 9.44 -5.59
N LEU A 81 6.86 9.07 -5.42
CA LEU A 81 7.23 7.91 -4.63
C LEU A 81 6.76 8.07 -3.18
N GLY A 82 6.03 7.07 -2.68
CA GLY A 82 5.42 7.09 -1.35
C GLY A 82 3.95 7.52 -1.32
N ASP A 83 3.39 8.03 -2.42
CA ASP A 83 1.96 8.28 -2.51
C ASP A 83 1.17 6.96 -2.42
N ILE A 84 -0.03 7.00 -1.85
CA ILE A 84 -0.88 5.83 -1.61
C ILE A 84 -2.08 5.90 -2.56
N ALA A 85 -2.20 4.92 -3.45
CA ALA A 85 -3.39 4.70 -4.26
C ALA A 85 -4.43 3.88 -3.48
N LEU A 86 -5.67 4.37 -3.46
CA LEU A 86 -6.83 3.66 -2.95
C LEU A 86 -7.59 3.04 -4.11
N LEU A 87 -7.62 1.71 -4.16
CA LEU A 87 -8.09 0.91 -5.29
C LEU A 87 -9.31 0.08 -4.90
N GLY A 88 -10.23 -0.11 -5.85
CA GLY A 88 -11.39 -0.97 -5.63
C GLY A 88 -12.08 -1.35 -6.94
N PRO A 89 -13.11 -2.21 -6.87
CA PRO A 89 -13.95 -2.50 -8.03
C PRO A 89 -14.74 -1.24 -8.43
N ILE A 90 -15.23 -1.21 -9.66
CA ILE A 90 -16.14 -0.15 -10.11
C ILE A 90 -17.44 -0.22 -9.29
N GLY A 91 -17.91 0.94 -8.82
CA GLY A 91 -19.20 1.05 -8.11
C GLY A 91 -19.18 0.68 -6.64
N VAL A 92 -18.00 0.59 -6.00
CA VAL A 92 -17.90 0.39 -4.55
C VAL A 92 -18.59 1.54 -3.81
N THR A 93 -19.40 1.19 -2.82
CA THR A 93 -20.10 2.13 -1.93
C THR A 93 -19.56 2.08 -0.50
N ASP A 94 -18.88 0.98 -0.13
CA ASP A 94 -18.19 0.84 1.14
C ASP A 94 -16.68 1.08 0.97
N PHE A 95 -16.27 2.31 1.28
CA PHE A 95 -14.87 2.71 1.15
C PHE A 95 -13.95 2.14 2.22
N ALA A 96 -14.46 1.52 3.30
CA ALA A 96 -13.64 0.85 4.29
C ALA A 96 -12.91 -0.39 3.73
N SER A 97 -13.38 -0.89 2.58
CA SER A 97 -12.85 -2.09 1.92
C SER A 97 -11.85 -1.83 0.79
N LEU A 98 -11.52 -0.57 0.52
CA LEU A 98 -10.57 -0.22 -0.54
C LEU A 98 -9.17 -0.77 -0.24
N HIS A 99 -8.55 -1.29 -1.29
CA HIS A 99 -7.18 -1.78 -1.28
C HIS A 99 -6.19 -0.63 -1.34
N GLN A 100 -5.01 -0.83 -0.73
CA GLN A 100 -3.94 0.16 -0.69
C GLN A 100 -2.72 -0.34 -1.46
N ALA A 101 -2.20 0.51 -2.34
CA ALA A 101 -0.94 0.30 -3.01
C ALA A 101 -0.10 1.57 -2.94
N THR A 102 1.20 1.45 -2.72
CA THR A 102 2.10 2.59 -2.56
C THR A 102 2.99 2.73 -3.80
N PHE A 103 3.05 3.94 -4.37
CA PHE A 103 3.89 4.23 -5.52
C PHE A 103 5.37 4.10 -5.18
N ALA A 104 6.12 3.38 -6.02
CA ALA A 104 7.52 3.06 -5.80
C ALA A 104 8.33 3.11 -7.09
N ALA A 105 9.64 3.33 -6.95
CA ALA A 105 10.58 3.27 -8.06
C ALA A 105 10.84 1.79 -8.35
N LEU A 106 10.11 1.25 -9.32
CA LEU A 106 10.35 -0.08 -9.84
C LEU A 106 11.14 0.02 -11.15
N PRO A 107 11.99 -0.97 -11.46
CA PRO A 107 12.67 -1.05 -12.76
C PRO A 107 11.67 -1.52 -13.83
N MET A 108 10.63 -0.72 -14.08
CA MET A 108 9.60 -0.99 -15.08
C MET A 108 9.60 0.13 -16.13
N ASP A 109 9.33 -0.25 -17.38
CA ASP A 109 9.41 0.64 -18.54
C ASP A 109 8.37 1.77 -18.47
N ASN A 110 8.79 2.96 -18.05
CA ASN A 110 8.06 4.23 -18.17
C ASN A 110 6.66 4.32 -17.51
N GLU A 111 6.24 3.32 -16.74
CA GLU A 111 4.97 3.32 -16.01
C GLU A 111 5.20 3.42 -14.49
N PRO A 112 4.34 4.14 -13.73
CA PRO A 112 4.43 4.15 -12.28
C PRO A 112 4.32 2.74 -11.69
N GLY A 113 5.33 2.37 -10.91
CA GLY A 113 5.36 1.13 -10.16
C GLY A 113 4.61 1.24 -8.83
N LEU A 114 3.99 0.15 -8.40
CA LEU A 114 3.24 0.05 -7.15
C LEU A 114 3.74 -1.13 -6.32
N ILE A 115 3.89 -0.93 -5.01
CA ILE A 115 4.13 -1.99 -4.02
C ILE A 115 2.84 -2.17 -3.20
N HIS A 116 2.36 -3.39 -3.03
CA HIS A 116 1.17 -3.68 -2.22
C HIS A 116 1.15 -5.11 -1.66
N ALA A 117 0.31 -5.38 -0.66
CA ALA A 117 0.11 -6.72 -0.12
C ALA A 117 -1.29 -7.23 -0.42
N ARG A 118 -1.43 -8.45 -0.97
CA ARG A 118 -2.73 -9.02 -1.32
C ARG A 118 -3.38 -9.68 -0.10
N GLY A 119 -4.43 -9.06 0.43
CA GLY A 119 -5.11 -9.53 1.65
C GLY A 119 -6.09 -10.69 1.48
N ARG A 120 -6.30 -11.21 0.26
CA ARG A 120 -7.31 -12.25 -0.05
C ARG A 120 -6.75 -13.52 -0.67
N GLU A 121 -5.45 -13.58 -0.95
CA GLU A 121 -4.82 -14.76 -1.54
C GLU A 121 -4.25 -15.69 -0.46
N PRO A 122 -4.16 -17.02 -0.73
CA PRO A 122 -3.60 -17.99 0.21
C PRO A 122 -2.11 -17.75 0.49
N LYS A 123 -1.39 -17.14 -0.46
CA LYS A 123 -0.04 -16.62 -0.23
C LYS A 123 -0.14 -15.16 0.16
N ILE A 124 0.18 -14.86 1.41
CA ILE A 124 0.41 -13.48 1.83
C ILE A 124 1.77 -13.06 1.24
N GLY A 125 1.70 -12.29 0.17
CA GLY A 125 2.87 -11.70 -0.48
C GLY A 125 2.79 -10.19 -0.51
N VAL A 126 3.97 -9.57 -0.62
CA VAL A 126 4.11 -8.21 -1.11
C VAL A 126 4.48 -8.30 -2.58
N PHE A 127 3.77 -7.55 -3.40
CA PHE A 127 3.83 -7.61 -4.86
C PHE A 127 4.23 -6.26 -5.42
N THR A 128 4.91 -6.30 -6.56
CA THR A 128 5.27 -5.14 -7.35
C THR A 128 4.64 -5.22 -8.72
N GLU A 129 3.79 -4.28 -9.07
CA GLU A 129 3.03 -4.27 -10.33
C GLU A 129 3.04 -2.87 -10.93
N THR A 130 2.88 -2.75 -12.25
CA THR A 130 2.55 -1.43 -12.81
C THR A 130 1.09 -1.07 -12.53
N LEU A 131 0.73 0.19 -12.75
CA LEU A 131 -0.65 0.64 -12.58
C LEU A 131 -1.62 -0.10 -13.53
N SER A 132 -1.24 -0.30 -14.78
CA SER A 132 -2.04 -1.01 -15.78
C SER A 132 -2.23 -2.48 -15.40
N GLU A 133 -1.20 -3.12 -14.84
CA GLU A 133 -1.27 -4.50 -14.37
C GLU A 133 -2.25 -4.66 -13.21
N ILE A 134 -2.13 -3.84 -12.15
CA ILE A 134 -3.02 -3.95 -11.00
C ILE A 134 -4.48 -3.63 -11.38
N GLN A 135 -4.71 -2.64 -12.26
CA GLN A 135 -6.07 -2.25 -12.69
C GLN A 135 -6.71 -3.26 -13.65
N SER A 136 -5.94 -4.19 -14.22
CA SER A 136 -6.50 -5.31 -14.96
C SER A 136 -7.26 -6.30 -14.05
N HIS A 137 -6.97 -6.27 -12.74
CA HIS A 137 -7.62 -7.12 -11.76
C HIS A 137 -9.05 -6.62 -11.43
N PRO A 138 -10.09 -7.49 -11.46
CA PRO A 138 -11.48 -7.07 -11.20
C PRO A 138 -11.72 -6.37 -9.86
N PHE A 139 -10.91 -6.66 -8.84
CA PHE A 139 -11.02 -6.02 -7.53
C PHE A 139 -10.35 -4.65 -7.43
N TYR A 140 -9.53 -4.23 -8.41
CA TYR A 140 -8.70 -3.01 -8.33
C TYR A 140 -8.86 -2.09 -9.54
N GLN A 141 -9.91 -2.29 -10.33
CA GLN A 141 -10.14 -1.61 -11.60
C GLN A 141 -10.15 -0.08 -11.50
N LYS A 142 -10.61 0.47 -10.37
CA LYS A 142 -10.78 1.92 -10.18
C LYS A 142 -9.87 2.44 -9.07
N ILE A 143 -9.14 3.51 -9.39
CA ILE A 143 -8.52 4.38 -8.37
C ILE A 143 -9.60 5.34 -7.85
N TYR A 144 -9.87 5.29 -6.55
CA TYR A 144 -10.82 6.18 -5.87
C TYR A 144 -10.16 7.45 -5.37
N ALA A 145 -8.90 7.37 -4.94
CA ALA A 145 -8.08 8.51 -4.59
C ALA A 145 -6.60 8.13 -4.64
N ILE A 146 -5.75 9.14 -4.81
CA ILE A 146 -4.33 9.03 -4.52
C ILE A 146 -4.03 10.04 -3.42
N LYS A 147 -3.31 9.58 -2.40
CA LYS A 147 -3.06 10.33 -1.17
C LYS A 147 -1.58 10.52 -0.93
N ARG A 148 -1.19 11.76 -0.66
CA ARG A 148 0.15 12.12 -0.20
C ARG A 148 0.05 12.73 1.18
N ALA A 149 0.95 12.37 2.10
CA ALA A 149 0.93 13.03 3.40
C ALA A 149 1.40 14.49 3.30
N SER A 150 0.57 15.40 3.77
CA SER A 150 0.71 16.85 3.66
C SER A 150 1.88 17.40 4.49
N SER A 151 2.26 16.72 5.58
CA SER A 151 3.29 17.16 6.52
C SER A 151 4.73 16.76 6.14
N ILE A 152 4.95 16.20 4.94
CA ILE A 152 6.30 15.86 4.46
C ILE A 152 7.05 17.09 3.91
N ILE A 153 6.40 18.26 3.80
CA ILE A 153 7.06 19.51 3.39
C ILE A 153 7.38 20.38 4.62
N SER A 154 8.28 19.93 5.48
CA SER A 154 8.85 20.82 6.52
C SER A 154 10.28 20.50 6.95
N SER A 155 10.92 19.46 6.41
CA SER A 155 12.33 19.21 6.69
C SER A 155 13.01 18.49 5.51
N LEU A 156 13.30 19.27 4.47
CA LEU A 156 14.51 19.11 3.67
C LEU A 156 15.62 19.94 4.32
#